data_AF-A0A945MU66-F1
#
_entry.id   AF-A0A945MU66-F1
#
_cell.length_a   1.000
_cell.length_b   1.000
_cell.length_c   1.000
_cell.angle_alpha   90.00
_cell.angle_beta   90.00
_cell.angle_gamma   90.00
#
_symmetry.space_group_name_H-M   'P 1'
#
loop_
_entity.id
_entity.type
_entity.pdbx_description
1 polymer ?
#
loop_
_entity_poly.entity_id
_entity_poly.type
_entity_poly.pdbx_seq_one_letter_code
_entity_poly.pdbx_strand_id
1 'polypeptide(L)'
;MHNDKIIRGKWQPLCRAHNCDQGARTSGYCPRHYQQVRRHGRLTPEREYGHRQGLCKAEDCSQTEVARGFCFRHYQQVRRYGRLTPERERVYGRTTCQVADCHERHAARGYCKKHYMQEFYLPRQAVQLEITTEVA
;
A
#
# COMPACT_ATOMS: atom_id res chain seq x y z
N MET A 1 -37.31 21.04 -4.92
CA MET A 1 -37.74 20.10 -5.98
C MET A 1 -36.80 18.91 -5.97
N HIS A 2 -37.10 17.88 -5.19
CA HIS A 2 -36.37 16.61 -5.25
C HIS A 2 -37.35 15.56 -5.81
N ASN A 3 -37.04 15.12 -7.01
CA ASN A 3 -37.89 14.34 -7.89
C ASN A 3 -37.72 12.86 -7.54
N ASP A 4 -38.46 12.40 -6.54
CA ASP A 4 -38.44 11.01 -6.08
C ASP A 4 -39.21 10.11 -7.05
N LYS A 5 -38.51 9.66 -8.09
CA LYS A 5 -38.96 8.53 -8.91
C LYS A 5 -38.90 7.27 -8.05
N ILE A 6 -40.05 6.91 -7.50
CA ILE A 6 -40.30 5.64 -6.81
C ILE A 6 -40.04 4.48 -7.78
N ILE A 7 -38.91 3.78 -7.62
CA ILE A 7 -38.64 2.52 -8.30
C ILE A 7 -39.28 1.39 -7.48
N ARG A 8 -40.38 0.84 -7.98
CA ARG A 8 -41.09 -0.33 -7.41
C ARG A 8 -40.22 -1.58 -7.55
N GLY A 9 -39.38 -1.85 -6.55
CA GLY A 9 -38.60 -3.08 -6.41
C GLY A 9 -37.83 -3.06 -5.09
N LYS A 10 -37.62 -4.22 -4.44
CA LYS A 10 -36.84 -4.36 -3.19
C LYS A 10 -35.38 -3.95 -3.41
N TRP A 11 -35.10 -2.65 -3.47
CA TRP A 11 -33.75 -2.10 -3.47
C TRP A 11 -33.27 -2.08 -2.03
N GLN A 12 -32.43 -3.06 -1.65
CA GLN A 12 -31.73 -2.97 -0.37
C GLN A 12 -30.47 -2.12 -0.57
N PRO A 13 -30.38 -0.93 0.07
CA PRO A 13 -29.19 -0.09 -0.01
C PRO A 13 -28.00 -0.72 0.71
N LEU A 14 -28.26 -1.54 1.73
CA LEU A 14 -27.26 -2.17 2.59
C LEU A 14 -27.10 -3.65 2.27
N CYS A 15 -25.92 -4.18 2.58
CA CYS A 15 -25.61 -5.59 2.44
C CYS A 15 -26.53 -6.45 3.32
N ARG A 16 -27.03 -7.56 2.76
CA ARG A 16 -27.84 -8.55 3.48
C ARG A 16 -27.05 -9.37 4.50
N ALA A 17 -25.72 -9.37 4.43
CA ALA A 17 -24.90 -10.11 5.38
C ALA A 17 -25.01 -9.51 6.81
N HIS A 18 -25.08 -10.38 7.81
CA HIS A 18 -25.17 -9.99 9.22
C HIS A 18 -23.95 -9.11 9.62
N ASN A 19 -24.19 -8.02 10.36
CA ASN A 19 -23.18 -7.04 10.79
C ASN A 19 -22.36 -6.41 9.64
N CYS A 20 -23.01 -6.07 8.52
CA CYS A 20 -22.36 -5.42 7.38
C CYS A 20 -23.08 -4.14 6.97
N ASP A 21 -22.51 -3.01 7.37
CA ASP A 21 -23.05 -1.67 7.06
C ASP A 21 -22.62 -1.16 5.66
N GLN A 22 -22.02 -2.03 4.84
CA GLN A 22 -21.56 -1.69 3.51
C GLN A 22 -22.72 -1.67 2.51
N GLY A 23 -22.66 -0.75 1.54
CA GLY A 23 -23.67 -0.64 0.51
C GLY A 23 -23.75 -1.89 -0.38
N ALA A 24 -24.97 -2.38 -0.61
CA ALA A 24 -25.21 -3.47 -1.55
C ALA A 24 -25.09 -2.95 -2.99
N ARG A 25 -24.26 -3.63 -3.79
CA ARG A 25 -24.04 -3.28 -5.21
C ARG A 25 -24.68 -4.27 -6.17
N THR A 26 -24.84 -5.53 -5.75
CA THR A 26 -25.35 -6.59 -6.62
C THR A 26 -26.06 -7.64 -5.78
N SER A 27 -27.26 -8.04 -6.19
CA SER A 27 -28.05 -9.11 -5.55
C SER A 27 -28.26 -8.92 -4.03
N GLY A 28 -28.30 -7.67 -3.55
CA GLY A 28 -28.45 -7.37 -2.12
C GLY A 28 -27.18 -7.55 -1.28
N TYR A 29 -26.01 -7.74 -1.89
CA TYR A 29 -24.74 -7.88 -1.20
C TYR A 29 -23.72 -6.81 -1.62
N CYS A 30 -22.79 -6.45 -0.72
CA CYS A 30 -21.62 -5.65 -1.05
C CYS A 30 -20.64 -6.48 -1.91
N PRO A 31 -19.65 -5.86 -2.60
CA PRO A 31 -18.73 -6.59 -3.49
C PRO A 31 -18.02 -7.78 -2.82
N ARG A 32 -17.63 -7.62 -1.55
CA ARG A 32 -16.96 -8.67 -0.77
C ARG A 32 -17.88 -9.87 -0.54
N HIS A 33 -19.10 -9.64 -0.06
CA HIS A 33 -20.07 -10.70 0.24
C HIS A 33 -20.64 -11.34 -1.03
N TYR A 34 -20.86 -10.55 -2.08
CA TYR A 34 -21.23 -11.07 -3.39
C TYR A 34 -20.15 -12.02 -3.94
N GLN A 35 -18.87 -11.67 -3.79
CA GLN A 35 -17.77 -12.53 -4.22
C GLN A 35 -17.73 -13.87 -3.46
N GLN A 36 -18.07 -13.87 -2.17
CA GLN A 36 -18.19 -15.11 -1.39
C GLN A 36 -19.32 -15.99 -1.94
N VAL A 37 -20.53 -15.43 -2.10
CA VAL A 37 -21.69 -16.15 -2.64
C VAL A 37 -21.40 -16.67 -4.05
N ARG A 38 -20.79 -15.86 -4.92
CA ARG A 38 -20.43 -16.25 -6.28
C ARG A 38 -19.42 -17.41 -6.32
N ARG A 39 -18.48 -17.45 -5.37
CA ARG A 39 -17.40 -18.47 -5.34
C ARG A 39 -17.80 -19.74 -4.61
N HIS A 40 -18.61 -19.63 -3.56
CA HIS A 40 -18.90 -20.72 -2.62
C HIS A 40 -20.38 -21.09 -2.53
N GLY A 41 -21.26 -20.41 -3.28
CA GLY A 41 -22.71 -20.61 -3.23
C GLY A 41 -23.37 -20.09 -1.94
N ARG A 42 -22.57 -19.66 -0.95
CA ARG A 42 -23.02 -19.15 0.35
C ARG A 42 -22.10 -18.06 0.86
N LEU A 43 -22.58 -17.31 1.86
CA LEU A 43 -21.69 -16.48 2.68
C LEU A 43 -20.70 -17.37 3.41
N THR A 44 -19.48 -16.86 3.61
CA THR A 44 -18.43 -17.55 4.36
C THR A 44 -17.96 -16.69 5.53
N PRO A 45 -18.80 -16.49 6.58
CA PRO A 45 -18.44 -15.71 7.77
C PRO A 45 -17.15 -16.23 8.42
N GLU A 46 -16.89 -17.53 8.36
CA GLU A 46 -15.68 -18.17 8.86
C GLU A 46 -14.39 -17.70 8.16
N ARG A 47 -14.50 -17.07 6.98
CA ARG A 47 -13.38 -16.50 6.21
C ARG A 47 -13.29 -14.99 6.32
N GLU A 48 -14.20 -14.36 7.05
CA GLU A 48 -14.18 -12.92 7.22
C GLU A 48 -13.11 -12.52 8.22
N TYR A 49 -12.17 -11.71 7.75
CA TYR A 49 -11.30 -10.96 8.64
C TYR A 49 -12.14 -9.84 9.25
N GLY A 50 -12.17 -9.77 10.58
CA GLY A 50 -12.85 -8.69 11.31
C GLY A 50 -12.36 -7.30 10.86
N HIS A 51 -13.20 -6.28 11.09
CA HIS A 51 -12.81 -4.90 10.82
C HIS A 51 -11.59 -4.54 11.68
N ARG A 52 -10.42 -4.49 11.04
CA ARG A 52 -9.17 -4.06 11.67
C ARG A 52 -9.23 -2.54 11.80
N GLN A 53 -9.33 -2.05 13.02
CA GLN A 53 -9.41 -0.62 13.34
C GLN A 53 -8.12 -0.09 13.98
N GLY A 54 -7.07 -0.93 14.11
CA GLY A 54 -5.80 -0.51 14.67
C GLY A 54 -4.98 0.36 13.72
N LEU A 55 -4.12 1.21 14.30
CA LEU A 55 -3.02 1.84 13.60
C LEU A 55 -1.80 0.90 13.59
N CYS A 56 -0.88 1.16 12.68
CA CYS A 56 0.39 0.46 12.62
C CYS A 56 1.21 0.68 13.90
N LYS A 57 1.73 -0.41 14.47
CA LYS A 57 2.61 -0.42 15.65
C LYS A 57 4.04 0.04 15.37
N ALA A 58 4.38 0.35 14.12
CA ALA A 58 5.69 0.89 13.79
C ALA A 58 5.77 2.36 14.21
N GLU A 59 6.91 2.77 14.75
CA GLU A 59 7.17 4.18 15.10
C GLU A 59 7.00 5.08 13.87
N ASP A 60 6.45 6.29 14.09
CA ASP A 60 6.15 7.28 13.06
C ASP A 60 5.28 6.78 11.89
N CYS A 61 4.38 5.82 12.14
CA CYS A 61 3.47 5.31 11.13
C CYS A 61 1.99 5.49 11.51
N SER A 62 1.32 6.42 10.85
CA SER A 62 -0.12 6.68 11.00
C SER A 62 -1.00 5.87 10.05
N GLN A 63 -0.44 4.85 9.38
CA GLN A 63 -1.21 4.01 8.45
C GLN A 63 -2.04 2.97 9.20
N THR A 64 -3.19 2.60 8.62
CA THR A 64 -4.06 1.57 9.20
C THR A 64 -3.41 0.19 9.17
N GLU A 65 -3.63 -0.58 10.23
CA GLU A 65 -3.12 -1.95 10.30
C GLU A 65 -3.83 -2.84 9.27
N VAL A 66 -3.06 -3.68 8.61
CA VAL A 66 -3.58 -4.69 7.69
C VAL A 66 -3.41 -6.08 8.28
N ALA A 67 -2.37 -6.36 9.07
CA ALA A 67 -2.23 -7.64 9.75
C ALA A 67 -1.21 -7.55 10.90
N ARG A 68 -1.48 -8.30 11.98
CA ARG A 68 -0.58 -8.44 13.15
C ARG A 68 -0.13 -7.12 13.78
N GLY A 69 -0.96 -6.06 13.79
CA GLY A 69 -0.54 -4.76 14.30
C GLY A 69 0.22 -3.90 13.30
N PHE A 70 0.39 -4.32 12.05
CA PHE A 70 1.21 -3.58 11.08
C PHE A 70 0.43 -3.21 9.83
N CYS A 71 0.72 -2.03 9.27
CA CYS A 71 0.26 -1.67 7.93
C CYS A 71 0.82 -2.64 6.89
N PHE A 72 0.27 -2.65 5.67
CA PHE A 72 0.72 -3.59 4.62
C PHE A 72 2.24 -3.56 4.41
N ARG A 73 2.85 -2.36 4.38
CA ARG A 73 4.29 -2.18 4.18
C ARG A 73 5.12 -2.80 5.30
N HIS A 74 4.82 -2.47 6.56
CA HIS A 74 5.53 -2.99 7.72
C HIS A 74 5.28 -4.48 7.94
N TYR A 75 4.06 -4.95 7.67
CA TYR A 75 3.75 -6.38 7.69
C TYR A 75 4.61 -7.15 6.68
N GLN A 76 4.84 -6.63 5.47
CA GLN A 76 5.73 -7.27 4.49
C GLN A 76 7.18 -7.32 4.95
N GLN A 77 7.67 -6.29 5.65
CA GLN A 77 9.02 -6.31 6.23
C GLN A 77 9.14 -7.40 7.29
N VAL A 78 8.23 -7.41 8.27
CA VAL A 78 8.21 -8.42 9.33
C VAL A 78 8.06 -9.83 8.76
N ARG A 79 7.19 -10.02 7.77
CA ARG A 79 6.98 -11.30 7.09
C ARG A 79 8.23 -11.79 6.35
N ARG A 80 8.98 -10.88 5.72
CA ARG A 80 10.14 -11.24 4.88
C ARG A 80 11.43 -11.37 5.69
N TYR A 81 11.63 -10.51 6.69
CA TYR A 81 12.89 -10.35 7.40
C TYR A 81 12.79 -10.69 8.90
N GLY A 82 11.61 -11.05 9.39
CA GLY A 82 11.37 -11.34 10.81
C GLY A 82 11.33 -10.11 11.72
N ARG A 83 11.69 -8.92 11.20
CA ARG A 83 11.75 -7.65 11.94
C ARG A 83 11.32 -6.48 11.06
N LEU A 84 11.09 -5.32 11.68
CA LEU A 84 11.01 -4.06 10.95
C LEU A 84 12.39 -3.72 10.38
N THR A 85 12.39 -3.15 9.17
CA THR A 85 13.61 -2.73 8.48
C THR A 85 13.53 -1.24 8.16
N PRO A 86 13.62 -0.36 9.17
CA PRO A 86 13.58 1.09 8.97
C PRO A 86 14.67 1.57 8.00
N GLU A 87 15.82 0.90 7.96
CA GLU A 87 16.91 1.18 7.03
C GLU A 87 16.54 0.97 5.54
N ARG A 88 15.45 0.25 5.27
CA ARG A 88 14.92 0.00 3.91
C ARG A 88 13.69 0.84 3.59
N GLU A 89 13.25 1.69 4.51
CA GLU A 89 12.08 2.52 4.28
C GLU A 89 12.37 3.62 3.26
N ARG A 90 11.39 3.85 2.38
CA ARG A 90 11.44 4.97 1.45
C ARG A 90 11.02 6.23 2.19
N VAL A 91 11.89 7.22 2.20
CA VAL A 91 11.57 8.58 2.63
C VAL A 91 10.82 9.26 1.50
N TYR A 92 9.52 9.49 1.71
CA TYR A 92 8.66 10.25 0.80
C TYR A 92 8.76 11.75 1.11
N GLY A 93 8.44 12.60 0.14
CA GLY A 93 8.36 14.06 0.35
C GLY A 93 9.66 14.84 0.17
N ARG A 94 10.77 14.19 -0.22
CA ARG A 94 11.97 14.95 -0.64
C ARG A 94 11.69 15.65 -1.97
N THR A 95 11.81 16.97 -1.97
CA THR A 95 11.59 17.82 -3.16
C THR A 95 12.89 18.39 -3.71
N THR A 96 13.90 18.56 -2.87
CA THR A 96 15.21 19.16 -3.21
C THR A 96 16.35 18.16 -3.11
N CYS A 97 17.48 18.51 -3.71
CA CYS A 97 18.72 17.77 -3.62
C CYS A 97 19.29 17.80 -2.18
N GLN A 98 19.91 16.70 -1.78
CA GLN A 98 20.56 16.53 -0.47
C GLN A 98 21.96 17.18 -0.40
N VAL A 99 22.59 17.45 -1.54
CA VAL A 99 23.88 18.14 -1.61
C VAL A 99 23.71 19.58 -1.11
N ALA A 100 24.61 20.01 -0.21
CA ALA A 100 24.64 21.37 0.33
C ALA A 100 24.66 22.40 -0.81
N ASP A 101 23.93 23.50 -0.64
CA ASP A 101 23.78 24.59 -1.62
C ASP A 101 23.23 24.16 -3.00
N CYS A 102 22.57 23.00 -3.08
CA CYS A 102 21.88 22.56 -4.28
C CYS A 102 20.35 22.65 -4.14
N HIS A 103 19.76 23.64 -4.80
CA HIS A 103 18.30 23.86 -4.79
C HIS A 103 17.56 23.15 -5.93
N GLU A 104 18.25 22.31 -6.69
CA GLU A 104 17.67 21.56 -7.80
C GLU A 104 16.65 20.52 -7.34
N ARG A 105 15.69 20.20 -8.21
CA ARG A 105 14.65 19.22 -7.91
C ARG A 105 15.24 17.84 -7.69
N HIS A 106 14.80 17.17 -6.61
CA HIS A 106 15.08 15.77 -6.35
C HIS A 106 14.66 14.89 -7.54
N ALA A 107 15.54 13.97 -7.92
CA ALA A 107 15.30 12.97 -8.95
C ALA A 107 15.28 11.56 -8.36
N ALA A 108 16.35 11.15 -7.68
CA ALA A 108 16.46 9.80 -7.14
C ALA A 108 17.43 9.74 -5.95
N ARG A 109 17.16 8.86 -4.99
CA ARG A 109 18.01 8.59 -3.80
C ARG A 109 18.38 9.79 -2.92
N GLY A 110 17.75 10.95 -3.11
CA GLY A 110 18.09 12.17 -2.38
C GLY A 110 18.81 13.20 -3.25
N TYR A 111 19.15 12.87 -4.49
CA TYR A 111 19.94 13.72 -5.36
C TYR A 111 19.12 14.23 -6.55
N CYS A 112 19.49 15.41 -7.06
CA CYS A 112 19.05 15.88 -8.38
C CYS A 112 19.65 15.00 -9.49
N LYS A 113 19.20 15.16 -10.75
CA LYS A 113 19.69 14.33 -11.86
C LYS A 113 21.22 14.38 -12.02
N LYS A 114 21.83 15.56 -11.83
CA LYS A 114 23.27 15.78 -11.94
C LYS A 114 24.04 15.06 -10.83
N HIS A 115 23.67 15.31 -9.58
CA HIS A 115 24.33 14.68 -8.44
C HIS A 115 24.03 13.19 -8.33
N TYR A 116 22.87 12.70 -8.78
CA TYR A 116 22.62 11.26 -8.88
C TYR A 116 23.59 10.57 -9.85
N MET A 117 23.91 11.24 -10.97
CA MET A 117 24.87 10.73 -11.94
C MET A 117 26.27 10.64 -11.32
N GLN A 118 26.73 11.71 -10.68
CA GLN A 118 28.07 11.82 -10.11
C GLN A 118 28.26 10.96 -8.86
N GLU A 119 27.33 10.99 -7.91
CA GLU A 119 27.47 10.34 -6.61
C GLU A 119 27.12 8.84 -6.64
N PHE A 120 26.28 8.41 -7.58
CA PHE A 120 25.75 7.03 -7.58
C PHE A 120 25.99 6.28 -8.88
N TYR A 121 25.75 6.88 -10.05
CA TYR A 121 25.79 6.13 -11.31
C TYR A 121 27.21 5.87 -11.79
N LEU A 122 28.02 6.93 -11.94
CA LEU A 122 29.40 6.84 -12.44
C LEU A 122 30.29 5.97 -11.53
N PRO A 123 30.26 6.11 -10.17
CA PRO A 123 31.08 5.26 -9.31
C PRO A 123 30.70 3.78 -9.42
N ARG A 124 29.40 3.46 -9.49
CA ARG A 124 28.94 2.08 -9.68
C ARG A 124 29.35 1.52 -11.03
N GLN A 125 29.35 2.34 -12.08
CA GLN A 125 29.79 1.93 -13.40
C GLN A 125 31.30 1.68 -13.42
N ALA A 126 32.10 2.54 -12.78
CA ALA A 126 33.54 2.33 -12.63
C ALA A 126 33.84 1.01 -11.90
N VAL A 127 33.21 0.76 -10.75
CA VAL A 127 33.35 -0.50 -10.01
C VAL A 127 32.94 -1.70 -10.86
N GLN A 128 31.86 -1.59 -11.63
CA GLN A 128 31.43 -2.67 -12.51
C GLN A 128 32.45 -2.96 -13.62
N LEU A 129 33.08 -1.92 -14.17
CA LEU A 129 34.13 -2.05 -15.19
C LEU A 129 35.40 -2.68 -14.62
N GLU A 130 35.83 -2.25 -13.43
CA GLU A 130 36.96 -2.81 -12.69
C GLU A 130 36.77 -4.31 -12.42
N ILE A 131 35.61 -4.70 -11.91
CA ILE A 131 35.27 -6.12 -11.70
C ILE A 131 35.35 -6.88 -13.02
N THR A 132 34.83 -6.35 -14.12
CA THR A 132 34.86 -7.06 -15.41
C THR A 132 36.25 -7.19 -16.03
N THR A 133 37.19 -6.29 -15.69
CA THR A 133 38.57 -6.37 -16.16
C THR A 133 39.44 -7.34 -15.34
N GLU A 134 39.04 -7.67 -14.11
CA GLU A 134 39.80 -8.61 -13.25
C GLU A 134 39.43 -10.08 -13.49
N VAL A 135 38.26 -10.36 -14.09
CA VAL A 135 37.84 -11.73 -14.49
C VAL A 135 38.11 -12.07 -15.95
N ALA A 136 38.81 -11.21 -16.69
CA ALA A 136 39.24 -11.43 -18.08
C ALA A 136 40.74 -11.72 -18.14
#